data_AF-A0A182EV20-F1
#
_entry.id   AF-A0A182EV20-F1
#
_cell.length_a   1.000
_cell.length_b   1.000
_cell.length_c   1.000
_cell.angle_alpha   90.00
_cell.angle_beta   90.00
_cell.angle_gamma   90.00
#
_symmetry.space_group_name_H-M   'P 1'
#
loop_
_entity.id
_entity.type
_entity.pdbx_description
1 polymer ?
#
loop_
_entity_poly.entity_id
_entity_poly.type
_entity_poly.pdbx_seq_one_letter_code
_entity_poly.pdbx_strand_id
1 'polypeptide(L)'
;IDPAIAHTTRRRALIDEFIVEKLRPDGVFMLQLIKINSGDVVTCELIETLWRRFVANRVNPPPYMEPLLSDKQKISSPESGL
;
A
#
# COMPACT_ATOMS: atom_id res chain seq x y z
N ILE A 1 -15.24 18.31 -18.14
CA ILE A 1 -15.40 16.96 -17.57
C ILE A 1 -16.30 17.12 -16.36
N ASP A 2 -17.39 16.34 -16.29
CA ASP A 2 -18.32 16.39 -15.15
C ASP A 2 -17.58 16.05 -13.84
N PRO A 3 -17.64 16.91 -12.81
CA PRO A 3 -16.96 16.67 -11.53
C PRO A 3 -17.39 15.35 -10.87
N ALA A 4 -18.64 14.89 -11.03
CA ALA A 4 -19.09 13.61 -10.49
C ALA A 4 -18.34 12.42 -11.10
N ILE A 5 -18.03 12.49 -12.41
CA ILE A 5 -17.27 11.46 -13.13
C ILE A 5 -15.80 11.46 -12.68
N ALA A 6 -15.23 12.62 -12.39
CA ALA A 6 -13.85 12.72 -11.87
C ALA A 6 -13.71 12.11 -10.46
N HIS A 7 -14.67 12.37 -9.57
CA HIS A 7 -14.67 11.81 -8.20
C HIS A 7 -14.81 10.29 -8.19
N THR A 8 -15.69 9.75 -9.02
CA THR A 8 -15.89 8.29 -9.14
C THR A 8 -14.66 7.59 -9.72
N THR A 9 -14.00 8.21 -10.71
CA THR A 9 -12.75 7.69 -11.30
C THR A 9 -11.62 7.64 -10.27
N ARG A 10 -11.42 8.72 -9.50
CA ARG A 10 -10.40 8.75 -8.44
C ARG A 10 -10.66 7.70 -7.37
N ARG A 11 -11.93 7.54 -6.96
CA ARG A 11 -12.29 6.53 -5.97
C ARG A 11 -12.01 5.11 -6.46
N ARG A 12 -12.30 4.82 -7.74
CA ARG A 12 -11.98 3.53 -8.37
C ARG A 12 -10.49 3.24 -8.33
N ALA A 13 -9.66 4.20 -8.76
CA ALA A 13 -8.21 4.04 -8.75
C ALA A 13 -7.64 3.74 -7.35
N LEU A 14 -8.19 4.36 -6.30
CA LEU A 14 -7.78 4.08 -4.92
C LEU A 14 -8.18 2.67 -4.45
N ILE A 15 -9.35 2.20 -4.88
CA ILE A 15 -9.80 0.83 -4.60
C ILE A 15 -8.90 -0.17 -5.33
N ASP A 16 -8.61 0.09 -6.60
CA ASP A 16 -7.76 -0.79 -7.40
C ASP A 16 -6.37 -0.91 -6.77
N GLU A 17 -5.77 0.18 -6.34
CA GLU A 17 -4.48 0.16 -5.66
C GLU A 17 -4.54 -0.54 -4.30
N PHE A 18 -5.62 -0.34 -3.53
CA PHE A 18 -5.78 -1.09 -2.28
C PHE A 18 -5.81 -2.59 -2.52
N ILE A 19 -6.51 -3.03 -3.57
CA ILE A 19 -6.60 -4.44 -3.94
C ILE A 19 -5.26 -4.95 -4.46
N VAL A 20 -4.62 -4.24 -5.38
CA VAL A 20 -3.43 -4.70 -6.08
C VAL A 20 -2.17 -4.58 -5.22
N GLU A 21 -1.97 -3.46 -4.53
CA GLU A 21 -0.71 -3.18 -3.82
C GLU A 21 -0.75 -3.60 -2.35
N LYS A 22 -1.90 -3.46 -1.67
CA LYS A 22 -2.01 -3.78 -0.24
C LYS A 22 -2.54 -5.17 0.03
N LEU A 23 -3.67 -5.54 -0.57
CA LEU A 23 -4.25 -6.86 -0.32
C LEU A 23 -3.52 -7.93 -1.12
N ARG A 24 -3.27 -7.70 -2.41
CA ARG A 24 -2.83 -8.70 -3.38
C ARG A 24 -3.81 -9.89 -3.47
N PRO A 25 -3.66 -10.81 -4.44
CA PRO A 25 -4.53 -11.97 -4.55
C PRO A 25 -4.62 -12.79 -3.24
N ASP A 26 -3.50 -12.94 -2.53
CA ASP A 26 -3.45 -13.69 -1.27
C ASP A 26 -4.25 -13.03 -0.15
N GLY A 27 -4.19 -11.71 0.00
CA GLY A 27 -4.96 -10.99 1.01
C GLY A 27 -6.45 -11.03 0.72
N VAL A 28 -6.86 -10.97 -0.56
CA VAL A 28 -8.26 -11.16 -0.96
C VAL A 28 -8.73 -12.57 -0.62
N PHE A 29 -7.92 -13.59 -0.89
CA PHE A 29 -8.20 -14.97 -0.50
C PHE A 29 -8.33 -15.12 1.03
N MET A 30 -7.43 -14.53 1.80
CA MET A 30 -7.52 -14.54 3.27
C MET A 30 -8.79 -13.86 3.77
N LEU A 31 -9.19 -12.71 3.21
CA LEU A 31 -10.44 -12.05 3.56
C LEU A 31 -11.66 -12.96 3.29
N GLN A 32 -11.63 -13.75 2.22
CA GLN A 32 -12.68 -14.71 1.93
C GLN A 32 -12.72 -15.85 2.97
N LEU A 33 -11.56 -16.37 3.39
CA LEU A 33 -11.48 -17.35 4.47
C LEU A 33 -11.98 -16.79 5.81
N ILE A 34 -11.60 -15.56 6.14
CA ILE A 34 -12.04 -14.89 7.36
C ILE A 34 -13.55 -14.70 7.33
N LYS A 35 -14.12 -14.27 6.20
CA LYS A 35 -15.58 -14.19 6.00
C LYS A 35 -16.29 -15.49 6.26
N ILE A 36 -15.77 -16.59 5.71
CA ILE A 36 -16.37 -17.93 5.88
C ILE A 36 -16.38 -18.34 7.36
N ASN A 37 -15.32 -18.02 8.11
CA ASN A 37 -15.17 -18.49 9.50
C ASN A 37 -15.73 -17.51 10.56
N SER A 38 -15.79 -16.22 10.26
CA SER A 38 -16.12 -15.15 11.23
C SER A 38 -17.33 -14.29 10.83
N GLY A 39 -17.91 -14.52 9.65
CA GLY A 39 -19.07 -13.79 9.17
C GLY A 39 -18.75 -12.38 8.67
N ASP A 40 -19.80 -11.69 8.21
CA ASP A 40 -19.66 -10.41 7.50
C ASP A 40 -19.29 -9.24 8.42
N VAL A 41 -19.83 -9.17 9.64
CA VAL A 41 -19.58 -8.04 10.57
C VAL A 41 -18.09 -7.90 10.87
N VAL A 42 -17.45 -8.98 11.33
CA VAL A 42 -16.01 -9.00 11.65
C VAL A 42 -15.17 -8.72 10.41
N THR A 43 -15.54 -9.28 9.26
CA THR A 43 -14.81 -9.06 8.00
C THR A 43 -14.88 -7.61 7.55
N CYS A 44 -16.05 -6.99 7.65
CA CYS A 44 -16.24 -5.58 7.32
C CYS A 44 -15.40 -4.66 8.21
N GLU A 45 -15.37 -4.90 9.53
CA GLU A 45 -14.54 -4.14 10.47
C GLU A 45 -13.03 -4.29 10.15
N LEU A 46 -12.62 -5.49 9.75
CA LEU A 46 -11.25 -5.74 9.31
C LEU A 46 -10.92 -4.96 8.04
N ILE A 47 -11.77 -5.05 7.01
CA ILE A 47 -11.58 -4.32 5.74
C ILE A 47 -11.54 -2.81 5.99
N GLU A 48 -12.43 -2.28 6.81
CA GLU A 48 -12.44 -0.86 7.19
C GLU A 48 -11.13 -0.45 7.87
N THR A 49 -10.64 -1.28 8.78
CA THR A 49 -9.37 -1.02 9.48
C THR A 49 -8.17 -1.05 8.52
N LEU A 50 -8.13 -2.02 7.59
CA LEU A 50 -7.10 -2.10 6.56
C LEU A 50 -7.15 -0.89 5.62
N TRP A 51 -8.35 -0.46 5.21
CA TRP A 51 -8.55 0.72 4.38
C TRP A 51 -8.09 2.00 5.07
N ARG A 52 -8.48 2.21 6.34
CA ARG A 52 -8.01 3.38 7.12
C ARG A 52 -6.49 3.44 7.21
N ARG A 53 -5.84 2.29 7.49
CA ARG A 53 -4.37 2.20 7.51
C ARG A 53 -3.76 2.46 6.13
N PHE A 54 -4.35 1.94 5.07
CA PHE A 54 -3.92 2.21 3.70
C PHE A 54 -3.95 3.70 3.37
N VAL A 55 -5.03 4.41 3.71
CA VAL A 55 -5.13 5.85 3.47
C VAL A 55 -4.14 6.62 4.35
N ALA A 56 -4.02 6.29 5.64
CA ALA A 56 -3.13 6.97 6.58
C ALA A 56 -1.65 6.86 6.19
N ASN A 57 -1.19 5.67 5.77
CA ASN A 57 0.19 5.42 5.37
C ASN A 57 0.62 6.20 4.12
N ARG A 58 -0.32 6.79 3.38
CA ARG A 58 -0.02 7.60 2.19
C ARG A 58 0.17 9.07 2.52
N VAL A 59 -0.40 9.50 3.64
CA VAL A 59 -0.20 10.84 4.20
C VAL A 59 1.09 10.87 5.01
N ASN A 60 1.31 9.84 5.81
CA ASN A 60 2.50 9.69 6.65
C ASN A 60 3.10 8.30 6.43
N PRO A 61 4.04 8.14 5.47
CA PRO A 61 4.67 6.85 5.26
C PRO A 61 5.47 6.45 6.50
N PRO A 62 5.46 5.16 6.87
CA PRO A 62 6.29 4.67 7.97
C PRO A 62 7.78 4.95 7.69
N PRO A 63 8.59 5.24 8.73
CA PRO A 63 10.01 5.58 8.55
C PRO A 63 10.83 4.43 7.93
N TYR A 64 10.35 3.19 8.01
CA TYR A 64 11.01 2.04 7.38
C TYR A 64 10.75 1.92 5.86
N MET A 65 9.92 2.78 5.27
CA MET A 65 9.76 2.85 3.81
C MET A 65 10.88 3.66 3.13
N GLU A 66 11.77 4.27 3.91
CA GLU A 66 13.02 4.82 3.41
C GLU A 66 13.96 3.68 2.96
N PRO A 67 14.60 3.78 1.78
CA PRO A 67 15.56 2.79 1.34
C PRO A 67 16.70 2.65 2.37
N LEU A 68 16.90 1.43 2.87
CA LEU A 68 17.93 1.09 3.87
C LEU A 68 19.37 1.37 3.40
N LEU A 69 19.56 1.65 2.11
CA LEU A 69 20.85 1.93 1.46
C LEU A 69 20.76 3.27 0.73
N SER A 70 20.69 4.37 1.48
CA SER A 70 20.89 5.73 0.91
C SER A 70 22.29 6.28 1.15
N ASP A 71 23.21 5.49 1.73
CA ASP A 71 24.60 5.91 1.87
C ASP A 71 25.35 5.73 0.55
N LYS A 72 25.75 6.88 0.00
CA LYS A 72 26.72 6.99 -1.09
C LYS A 72 27.99 6.22 -0.70
N GLN A 73 28.12 4.98 -1.15
CA GLN A 73 29.43 4.39 -1.36
C GLN A 73 30.11 5.16 -2.50
N LYS A 74 30.68 6.30 -2.14
CA LYS A 74 31.79 6.91 -2.86
C LYS A 74 32.97 5.96 -2.64
N ILE A 75 32.98 4.84 -3.36
CA ILE A 75 34.22 4.07 -3.56
C ILE A 75 35.09 5.01 -4.39
N SER A 76 35.91 5.77 -3.68
CA SER A 76 37.00 6.54 -4.28
C SER A 76 37.93 5.53 -4.92
N SER A 77 37.88 5.41 -6.25
CA SER A 77 39.00 4.87 -7.01
C SER A 77 40.25 5.68 -6.61
N PRO A 78 41.37 5.05 -6.21
CA PRO A 78 42.64 5.71 -6.30
C PRO A 78 43.11 5.57 -7.75
N GLU A 79 42.92 6.63 -8.55
CA GLU A 79 43.75 6.78 -9.75
C GLU A 79 45.18 7.16 -9.31
N SER A 80 46.11 6.28 -9.67
CA SER A 80 47.49 6.50 -10.13
C SER A 80 48.41 7.51 -9.43
N GLY A 81 49.55 7.01 -8.95
CA GLY A 81 50.71 7.85 -8.64
C GLY A 81 51.97 7.04 -8.30
N LEU A 82 52.88 6.96 -9.28
CA LEU A 82 54.26 6.42 -9.34
C LEU A 82 54.44 4.99 -9.87
#